data_AF-A0AA37XCL6-F1
#
_entry.id   AF-A0AA37XCL6-F1
#
_cell.length_a   1.000
_cell.length_b   1.000
_cell.length_c   1.000
_cell.angle_alpha   90.00
_cell.angle_beta   90.00
_cell.angle_gamma   90.00
#
_symmetry.space_group_name_H-M   'P 1'
#
loop_
_entity.id
_entity.type
_entity.pdbx_description
1 polymer ?
#
loop_
_entity_poly.entity_id
_entity_poly.type
_entity_poly.pdbx_seq_one_letter_code
_entity_poly.pdbx_strand_id
1 'polypeptide(L)'
;MRRVATTAAELAEIDESGLALCWEGLPEGEESAFLEGLAVMLDVPALREAEVLIVPGALMNATYGLTGDNAYPGDLRIAAVTVPPEVRSLVPVLTPRGLRFFDNLVTNNAREQHRLDGEPPSV
;
A
#
# COMPACT_ATOMS: atom_id res chain seq x y z
N MET A 1 -2.47 -5.55 -15.73
CA MET A 1 -2.26 -6.97 -15.32
C MET A 1 -2.31 -7.04 -13.79
N ARG A 2 -2.71 -8.16 -13.16
CA ARG A 2 -2.71 -8.28 -11.68
C ARG A 2 -1.94 -9.52 -11.21
N ARG A 3 -1.26 -9.39 -10.07
CA ARG A 3 -0.71 -10.52 -9.30
C ARG A 3 -1.01 -10.35 -7.81
N VAL A 4 -0.97 -11.44 -7.05
CA VAL A 4 -1.22 -11.42 -5.61
C VAL A 4 0.10 -11.70 -4.89
N ALA A 5 0.45 -10.87 -3.92
CA ALA A 5 1.62 -11.11 -3.06
C ALA A 5 1.36 -12.34 -2.18
N THR A 6 2.36 -13.19 -2.03
CA THR A 6 2.27 -14.43 -1.25
C THR A 6 3.32 -14.56 -0.17
N THR A 7 4.35 -13.69 -0.19
CA THR A 7 5.50 -13.79 0.71
C THR A 7 5.83 -12.46 1.36
N ALA A 8 6.47 -12.52 2.54
CA ALA A 8 7.02 -11.36 3.22
C ALA A 8 8.13 -10.67 2.41
N ALA A 9 8.89 -11.43 1.61
CA ALA A 9 9.96 -10.88 0.77
C ALA A 9 9.41 -9.91 -0.28
N GLU A 10 8.29 -10.24 -0.93
CA GLU A 10 7.63 -9.32 -1.87
C GLU A 10 7.18 -8.02 -1.20
N LEU A 11 6.76 -8.08 0.06
CA LEU A 11 6.36 -6.91 0.85
C LEU A 11 7.58 -6.05 1.22
N ALA A 12 8.70 -6.68 1.57
CA ALA A 12 9.96 -5.99 1.82
C ALA A 12 10.48 -5.28 0.56
N GLU A 13 10.42 -5.92 -0.61
CA GLU A 13 10.84 -5.33 -1.87
C GLU A 13 10.06 -4.04 -2.21
N ILE A 14 8.73 -4.05 -2.05
CA ILE A 14 7.92 -2.86 -2.33
C ILE A 14 8.06 -1.78 -1.25
N ASP A 15 8.31 -2.16 0.00
CA ASP A 15 8.62 -1.23 1.10
C ASP A 15 9.95 -0.50 0.84
N GLU A 16 11.01 -1.26 0.61
CA GLU A 16 12.36 -0.74 0.33
C GLU A 16 12.40 0.13 -0.92
N SER A 17 11.54 -0.14 -1.92
CA SER A 17 11.46 0.67 -3.12
C SER A 17 11.07 2.13 -2.82
N GLY A 18 10.23 2.35 -1.81
CA GLY A 18 9.58 3.64 -1.58
C GLY A 18 8.70 4.14 -2.74
N LEU A 19 8.41 3.32 -3.76
CA LEU A 19 7.72 3.76 -4.98
C LEU A 19 6.37 3.06 -5.19
N ALA A 20 5.96 2.19 -4.27
CA ALA A 20 4.67 1.53 -4.33
C ALA A 20 3.55 2.42 -3.79
N LEU A 21 2.71 2.96 -4.67
CA LEU A 21 1.52 3.72 -4.30
C LEU A 21 0.33 2.76 -4.10
N CYS A 22 -0.36 2.91 -2.97
CA CYS A 22 -1.35 1.96 -2.50
C CYS A 22 -2.75 2.55 -2.34
N TRP A 23 -3.75 1.69 -2.53
CA TRP A 23 -5.14 1.88 -2.17
C TRP A 23 -5.63 0.72 -1.28
N GLU A 24 -6.07 1.02 -0.07
CA GLU A 24 -6.59 0.04 0.89
C GLU A 24 -8.07 -0.26 0.59
N GLY A 25 -8.44 -1.53 0.44
CA GLY A 25 -9.84 -1.94 0.23
C GLY A 25 -10.32 -1.86 -1.22
N LEU A 26 -9.44 -2.05 -2.21
CA LEU A 26 -9.84 -2.06 -3.62
C LEU A 26 -10.74 -3.29 -3.91
N PRO A 27 -11.97 -3.10 -4.41
CA PRO A 27 -12.84 -4.22 -4.77
C PRO A 27 -12.23 -5.09 -5.87
N GLU A 28 -12.63 -6.37 -5.90
CA GLU A 28 -12.22 -7.26 -6.97
C GLU A 28 -12.81 -6.81 -8.32
N GLY A 29 -11.96 -6.73 -9.35
CA GLY A 29 -12.35 -6.32 -10.70
C GLY A 29 -12.14 -4.84 -10.99
N GLU A 30 -11.86 -4.03 -9.96
CA GLU A 30 -11.66 -2.58 -10.08
C GLU A 30 -10.20 -2.18 -10.38
N GLU A 31 -9.29 -3.15 -10.56
CA GLU A 31 -7.87 -2.89 -10.82
C GLU A 31 -7.63 -2.01 -12.05
N SER A 32 -8.38 -2.24 -13.14
CA SER A 32 -8.27 -1.42 -14.35
C SER A 32 -8.76 0.02 -14.12
N ALA A 33 -9.88 0.19 -13.40
CA ALA A 33 -10.41 1.52 -13.08
C ALA A 33 -9.46 2.28 -12.14
N PHE A 34 -8.83 1.58 -11.21
CA PHE A 34 -7.78 2.11 -10.35
C PHE A 34 -6.59 2.63 -11.17
N LEU A 35 -6.05 1.82 -12.09
CA LEU A 35 -4.93 2.23 -12.96
C LEU A 35 -5.30 3.42 -13.86
N GLU A 36 -6.49 3.42 -14.45
CA GLU A 36 -6.98 4.53 -15.26
C GLU A 36 -7.09 5.83 -14.43
N GLY A 37 -7.67 5.73 -13.23
CA GLY A 37 -7.79 6.84 -12.30
C GLY A 37 -6.43 7.41 -11.90
N LEU A 38 -5.46 6.53 -11.61
CA LEU A 38 -4.09 6.94 -11.31
C LEU A 38 -3.39 7.58 -12.51
N ALA A 39 -3.50 6.99 -13.70
CA ALA A 39 -2.88 7.50 -14.92
C ALA A 39 -3.34 8.93 -15.23
N VAL A 40 -4.64 9.20 -15.09
CA VAL A 40 -5.23 10.53 -15.30
C VAL A 40 -4.83 11.49 -14.18
N MET A 41 -4.94 11.06 -12.92
CA MET A 41 -4.67 11.92 -11.76
C MET A 41 -3.20 12.35 -11.67
N LEU A 42 -2.28 11.47 -12.07
CA LEU A 42 -0.84 11.69 -11.98
C LEU A 42 -0.23 12.22 -13.28
N ASP A 43 -1.00 12.31 -14.35
CA ASP A 43 -0.51 12.58 -15.72
C ASP A 43 0.60 11.59 -16.14
N VAL A 44 0.40 10.31 -15.84
CA VAL A 44 1.32 9.21 -16.18
C VAL A 44 0.59 8.15 -17.00
N PRO A 45 0.47 8.32 -18.33
CA PRO A 45 -0.27 7.40 -19.20
C PRO A 45 0.20 5.94 -19.13
N ALA A 46 1.49 5.71 -18.84
CA ALA A 46 2.08 4.39 -18.74
C ALA A 46 1.48 3.53 -17.61
N LEU A 47 0.84 4.14 -16.60
CA LEU A 47 0.20 3.41 -15.50
C LEU A 47 -0.97 2.54 -15.96
N ARG A 48 -1.59 2.83 -17.12
CA ARG A 48 -2.68 2.00 -17.67
C ARG A 48 -2.26 0.56 -17.92
N GLU A 49 -1.00 0.37 -18.30
CA GLU A 49 -0.41 -0.93 -18.61
C GLU A 49 0.35 -1.54 -17.43
N ALA A 50 0.35 -0.86 -16.28
CA ALA A 50 1.10 -1.32 -15.12
C ALA A 50 0.53 -2.64 -14.55
N GLU A 51 1.37 -3.32 -13.79
CA GLU A 51 0.94 -4.43 -12.96
C GLU A 51 0.43 -3.90 -11.62
N VAL A 52 -0.77 -4.35 -11.22
CA VAL A 52 -1.29 -4.15 -9.88
C VAL A 52 -0.90 -5.36 -9.03
N LEU A 53 -0.13 -5.11 -7.97
CA LEU A 53 0.12 -6.07 -6.92
C LEU A 53 -1.00 -5.98 -5.87
N ILE A 54 -1.72 -7.07 -5.64
CA ILE A 54 -2.68 -7.16 -4.54
C ILE A 54 -1.97 -7.76 -3.34
N VAL A 55 -1.82 -6.97 -2.28
CA VAL A 55 -1.33 -7.42 -0.97
C VAL A 55 -2.55 -7.79 -0.10
N PRO A 56 -2.73 -9.06 0.26
CA PRO A 56 -3.80 -9.46 1.17
C PRO A 56 -3.58 -8.85 2.57
N GLY A 57 -4.65 -8.36 3.21
CA GLY A 57 -4.60 -7.86 4.58
C GLY A 57 -4.04 -8.90 5.55
N ALA A 58 -4.40 -10.17 5.38
CA ALA A 58 -3.84 -11.27 6.17
C ALA A 58 -2.31 -11.41 6.03
N LEU A 59 -1.76 -11.21 4.83
CA LEU A 59 -0.31 -11.25 4.60
C LEU A 59 0.37 -10.03 5.25
N MET A 60 -0.25 -8.85 5.15
CA MET A 60 0.23 -7.63 5.82
C MET A 60 0.30 -7.83 7.34
N ASN A 61 -0.77 -8.37 7.94
CA ASN A 61 -0.82 -8.67 9.37
C ASN A 61 0.27 -9.66 9.78
N ALA A 62 0.41 -10.76 9.05
CA ALA A 62 1.40 -11.79 9.35
C ALA A 62 2.85 -11.29 9.20
N THR A 63 3.10 -10.44 8.21
CA THR A 63 4.45 -9.92 7.91
C THR A 63 4.89 -8.89 8.95
N TYR A 64 3.98 -8.00 9.37
CA TYR A 64 4.31 -6.88 10.26
C TYR A 64 3.80 -7.04 11.69
N GLY A 65 3.27 -8.21 12.06
CA GLY A 65 2.80 -8.50 13.42
C GLY A 65 1.60 -7.66 13.86
N LEU A 66 0.71 -7.29 12.93
CA LEU A 66 -0.42 -6.40 13.22
C LEU A 66 -1.54 -7.16 13.92
N THR A 67 -2.04 -6.60 15.02
CA THR A 67 -3.03 -7.25 15.89
C THR A 67 -4.13 -6.28 16.35
N GLY A 68 -5.21 -6.82 16.91
CA GLY A 68 -6.31 -6.03 17.46
C GLY A 68 -6.90 -5.05 16.44
N ASP A 69 -7.09 -3.80 16.87
CA ASP A 69 -7.67 -2.72 16.05
C ASP A 69 -6.75 -2.27 14.90
N ASN A 70 -5.47 -2.65 14.91
CA ASN A 70 -4.50 -2.36 13.86
C ASN A 70 -4.42 -3.47 12.79
N ALA A 71 -5.05 -4.63 13.04
CA ALA A 71 -5.08 -5.72 12.08
C ALA A 71 -6.05 -5.42 10.93
N TYR A 72 -5.57 -5.64 9.71
CA TYR A 72 -6.42 -5.61 8.52
C TYR A 72 -7.46 -6.75 8.54
N PRO A 73 -8.69 -6.52 8.05
CA PRO A 73 -9.62 -7.60 7.75
C PRO A 73 -8.99 -8.64 6.80
N GLY A 74 -9.31 -9.92 7.01
CA GLY A 74 -8.67 -11.02 6.28
C GLY A 74 -8.92 -11.02 4.77
N ASP A 75 -10.05 -10.48 4.34
CA ASP A 75 -10.47 -10.30 2.95
C ASP A 75 -10.10 -8.94 2.35
N LEU A 76 -9.48 -8.05 3.14
CA LEU A 76 -9.06 -6.74 2.65
C LEU A 76 -7.96 -6.89 1.61
N ARG A 77 -8.07 -6.08 0.55
CA ARG A 77 -7.14 -6.05 -0.59
C ARG A 77 -6.45 -4.69 -0.63
N ILE A 78 -5.14 -4.67 -0.42
CA ILE A 78 -4.33 -3.47 -0.61
C ILE A 78 -3.75 -3.54 -2.03
N ALA A 79 -4.25 -2.69 -2.93
CA ALA A 79 -3.73 -2.61 -4.28
C ALA A 79 -2.51 -1.70 -4.30
N ALA A 80 -1.38 -2.19 -4.81
CA ALA A 80 -0.13 -1.46 -4.95
C ALA A 80 0.29 -1.39 -6.41
N VAL A 81 0.74 -0.22 -6.85
CA VAL A 81 1.35 -0.02 -8.16
C VAL A 81 2.67 0.73 -7.99
N THR A 82 3.70 0.31 -8.72
CA THR A 82 4.96 1.06 -8.75
C THR A 82 4.78 2.30 -9.62
N VAL A 83 5.07 3.47 -9.07
CA VAL A 83 4.98 4.75 -9.77
C VAL A 83 6.37 5.33 -10.05
N PRO A 84 6.51 6.24 -11.04
CA PRO A 84 7.76 6.96 -11.25
C PRO A 84 8.20 7.77 -10.01
N PRO A 85 9.50 7.94 -9.74
CA PRO A 85 10.01 8.69 -8.59
C PRO A 85 9.47 10.11 -8.46
N GLU A 86 9.16 10.77 -9.58
CA GLU A 86 8.63 12.12 -9.63
C GLU A 86 7.27 12.21 -8.91
N VAL A 87 6.47 11.15 -8.95
CA VAL A 87 5.17 11.07 -8.27
C VAL A 87 5.35 11.16 -6.75
N ARG A 88 6.44 10.63 -6.19
CA ARG A 88 6.66 10.63 -4.73
C ARG A 88 6.70 12.02 -4.13
N SER A 89 7.19 12.99 -4.88
CA SER A 89 7.23 14.39 -4.47
C SER A 89 5.86 15.07 -4.50
N LEU A 90 4.88 14.50 -5.20
CA LEU A 90 3.53 15.05 -5.39
C LEU A 90 2.52 14.54 -4.34
N VAL A 91 2.83 13.44 -3.65
CA VAL A 91 1.89 12.74 -2.76
C VAL A 91 1.40 13.51 -1.53
N PRO A 92 2.10 14.51 -0.94
CA PRO A 92 1.50 15.32 0.12
C PRO A 92 0.14 15.96 -0.26
N VAL A 93 -0.10 16.14 -1.57
CA VAL A 93 -1.35 16.68 -2.14
C VAL A 93 -2.42 15.59 -2.36
N LEU A 94 -2.02 14.31 -2.49
CA LEU A 94 -2.87 13.18 -2.90
C LEU A 94 -3.42 12.36 -1.71
N THR A 95 -2.83 12.54 -0.52
CA THR A 95 -3.26 11.92 0.75
C THR A 95 -4.75 12.05 1.12
N PRO A 96 -5.51 13.09 0.73
CA PRO A 96 -6.94 13.18 1.05
C PRO A 96 -7.83 12.10 0.39
N ARG A 97 -7.29 11.31 -0.57
CA ARG A 97 -8.07 10.34 -1.36
C ARG A 97 -7.85 8.88 -0.96
N GLY A 98 -7.26 8.62 0.21
CA GLY A 98 -6.98 7.24 0.66
C GLY A 98 -5.78 6.58 -0.02
N LEU A 99 -5.04 7.34 -0.84
CA LEU A 99 -3.78 6.90 -1.45
C LEU A 99 -2.61 7.17 -0.52
N ARG A 100 -1.77 6.16 -0.31
CA ARG A 100 -0.53 6.26 0.48
C ARG A 100 0.56 5.41 -0.13
N PHE A 101 1.81 5.80 0.05
CA PHE A 101 2.90 4.88 -0.27
C PHE A 101 2.95 3.72 0.73
N PHE A 102 3.39 2.56 0.26
CA PHE A 102 3.47 1.35 1.05
C PHE A 102 4.37 1.50 2.28
N ASP A 103 5.52 2.17 2.13
CA ASP A 103 6.44 2.45 3.25
C ASP A 103 5.81 3.34 4.34
N ASN A 104 4.95 4.27 3.93
CA ASN A 104 4.15 5.06 4.87
C ASN A 104 3.09 4.21 5.57
N LEU A 105 2.48 3.22 4.90
CA LEU A 105 1.56 2.27 5.54
C LEU A 105 2.32 1.44 6.59
N VAL A 106 3.45 0.84 6.22
CA VAL A 106 4.29 0.05 7.13
C VAL A 106 4.70 0.87 8.35
N THR A 107 5.25 2.08 8.13
CA THR A 107 5.69 2.96 9.22
C THR A 107 4.55 3.35 10.16
N ASN A 108 3.38 3.67 9.62
CA ASN A 108 2.22 4.02 10.44
C ASN A 108 1.68 2.82 11.23
N ASN A 109 1.62 1.65 10.59
CA ASN A 109 1.17 0.42 11.22
C ASN A 109 2.11 0.01 12.36
N ALA A 110 3.43 0.15 12.18
CA ALA A 110 4.41 -0.12 13.23
C ALA A 110 4.21 0.85 14.42
N ARG A 111 4.08 2.15 14.15
CA ARG A 111 3.84 3.16 15.21
C ARG A 111 2.57 2.87 16.00
N GLU A 112 1.50 2.50 15.30
CA GLU A 112 0.22 2.17 15.93
C GLU A 112 0.32 0.87 16.73
N GLN A 113 1.02 -0.14 16.22
CA GLN A 113 1.25 -1.38 16.93
C GLN A 113 2.02 -1.14 18.23
N HIS A 114 3.14 -0.39 18.18
CA HIS A 114 3.88 0.00 19.39
C HIS A 114 3.00 0.76 20.40
N ARG A 115 2.10 1.63 19.93
CA ARG A 115 1.15 2.34 20.80
C ARG A 115 0.17 1.39 21.48
N LEU A 116 -0.32 0.38 20.76
CA LEU A 116 -1.23 -0.64 21.30
C LEU A 116 -0.52 -1.59 22.27
N ASP A 117 0.75 -1.91 22.01
CA ASP A 117 1.57 -2.78 22.86
C ASP A 117 2.01 -2.07 24.17
N GLY A 118 1.81 -0.75 24.25
CA GLY A 118 2.14 0.04 25.44
C GLY A 118 3.62 0.34 25.59
N GLU A 119 4.39 0.21 24.50
CA GLU A 119 5.82 0.52 24.49
C GLU A 119 6.03 2.04 24.30
N PRO A 120 6.93 2.69 25.06
CA PRO A 120 7.23 4.10 24.85
C PRO A 120 7.84 4.31 23.45
N PRO A 121 7.57 5.44 22.78
CA PRO A 121 8.15 5.70 21.46
C PRO A 121 9.68 5.67 21.54
N SER A 122 10.30 4.81 20.75
CA SER A 122 11.75 4.76 20.57
C SER A 122 12.24 6.12 20.06
N VAL A 123 13.09 6.76 20.85
CA VAL A 123 13.71 8.08 20.59
C VAL A 123 14.86 7.96 19.60
#